data_AF-A0A2N2XY00-F1
#
_entry.id   AF-A0A2N2XY00-F1
#
_cell.length_a   1.000
_cell.length_b   1.000
_cell.length_c   1.000
_cell.angle_alpha   90.00
_cell.angle_beta   90.00
_cell.angle_gamma   90.00
#
_symmetry.space_group_name_H-M   'P 1'
#
loop_
_entity.id
_entity.type
_entity.pdbx_description
1 polymer ?
#
loop_
_entity_poly.entity_id
_entity_poly.type
_entity_poly.pdbx_seq_one_letter_code
_entity_poly.pdbx_strand_id
1 'polypeptide(L)'
;MKKFLVILILAITFTSCVEVDPNQDPTGTITIDFYEGQFLYFNSYFEYDPYVDHVHYMIVQGSNFLTYGVDIVNVGPKTLRQVNSLPTYGWSSILPIVPGNSYIVRDWNSDGVYIRFHVINIIQNPDNPGQIIGATIKYQAPFNL
;
A
#
# COMPACT_ATOMS: atom_id res chain seq x y z
N MET A 1 18.34 -33.14 -60.15
CA MET A 1 18.53 -32.83 -58.72
C MET A 1 17.52 -31.76 -58.32
N LYS A 2 16.47 -32.11 -57.57
CA LYS A 2 15.44 -31.17 -57.09
C LYS A 2 15.93 -30.50 -55.80
N LYS A 3 16.09 -29.18 -55.80
CA LYS A 3 16.40 -28.41 -54.57
C LYS A 3 15.08 -27.99 -53.93
N PHE A 4 14.75 -28.59 -52.78
CA PHE A 4 13.65 -28.14 -51.93
C PHE A 4 14.10 -26.88 -51.18
N LEU A 5 13.37 -25.77 -51.38
CA LEU A 5 13.52 -24.56 -50.59
C LEU A 5 12.65 -24.73 -49.33
N VAL A 6 13.29 -24.89 -48.18
CA VAL A 6 12.62 -24.90 -46.88
C VAL A 6 12.39 -23.45 -46.45
N ILE A 7 11.13 -23.02 -46.39
CA ILE A 7 10.76 -21.72 -45.84
C ILE A 7 10.72 -21.88 -44.31
N LEU A 8 11.70 -21.29 -43.63
CA LEU A 8 11.73 -21.18 -42.18
C LEU A 8 10.74 -20.07 -41.77
N ILE A 9 9.57 -20.45 -41.28
CA ILE A 9 8.61 -19.51 -40.67
C ILE A 9 9.12 -19.20 -39.26
N LEU A 10 9.76 -18.04 -39.11
CA LEU A 10 10.13 -17.50 -37.81
C LEU A 10 8.84 -17.00 -37.13
N ALA A 11 8.32 -17.75 -36.17
CA ALA A 11 7.19 -17.32 -35.35
C ALA A 11 7.65 -16.19 -34.44
N ILE A 12 7.28 -14.95 -34.78
CA ILE A 12 7.47 -13.79 -33.91
C ILE A 12 6.42 -13.90 -32.80
N THR A 13 6.81 -14.39 -31.63
CA THR A 13 5.97 -14.29 -30.43
C THR A 13 5.94 -12.82 -30.01
N PHE A 14 4.88 -12.10 -30.36
CA PHE A 14 4.59 -10.81 -29.74
C PHE A 14 4.29 -11.10 -28.26
N THR A 15 5.20 -10.70 -27.37
CA THR A 15 4.80 -10.50 -25.98
C THR A 15 3.78 -9.35 -26.02
N SER A 16 2.50 -9.66 -26.03
CA SER A 16 1.49 -8.63 -25.85
C SER A 16 1.80 -7.96 -24.53
N CYS A 17 2.27 -6.71 -24.58
CA CYS A 17 2.33 -5.86 -23.41
C CYS A 17 0.86 -5.71 -22.98
N VAL A 18 0.42 -6.52 -22.02
CA VAL A 18 -0.94 -6.45 -21.50
C VAL A 18 -1.06 -5.04 -20.92
N GLU A 19 -1.92 -4.23 -21.52
CA GLU A 19 -2.25 -2.92 -20.97
C GLU A 19 -2.93 -3.16 -19.62
N VAL A 20 -2.19 -2.93 -18.54
CA VAL A 20 -2.70 -3.14 -17.19
C VAL A 20 -3.47 -1.89 -16.80
N ASP A 21 -4.75 -2.05 -16.43
CA ASP A 21 -5.58 -0.94 -15.98
C ASP A 21 -4.93 -0.26 -14.76
N PRO A 22 -4.64 1.05 -14.82
CA PRO A 22 -4.05 1.80 -13.70
C PRO A 22 -4.93 1.81 -12.44
N ASN A 23 -6.21 1.46 -12.56
CA ASN A 23 -7.14 1.36 -11.43
C ASN A 23 -7.27 -0.06 -10.87
N GLN A 24 -6.77 -1.06 -11.59
CA GLN A 24 -6.74 -2.43 -11.10
C GLN A 24 -5.76 -2.53 -9.95
N ASP A 25 -6.20 -3.14 -8.84
CA ASP A 25 -5.34 -3.31 -7.68
C ASP A 25 -4.11 -4.18 -8.01
N PRO A 26 -2.94 -3.86 -7.42
CA PRO A 26 -1.76 -4.71 -7.48
C PRO A 26 -2.04 -6.11 -6.91
N THR A 27 -1.36 -7.12 -7.45
CA THR A 27 -1.41 -8.48 -6.89
C THR A 27 -0.97 -8.48 -5.42
N GLY A 28 -1.67 -9.24 -4.58
CA GLY A 28 -1.40 -9.30 -3.13
C GLY A 28 -1.99 -8.12 -2.35
N THR A 29 -2.87 -7.32 -2.96
CA THR A 29 -3.66 -6.32 -2.23
C THR A 29 -4.64 -7.01 -1.29
N ILE A 30 -4.70 -6.54 -0.05
CA ILE A 30 -5.62 -7.02 0.99
C ILE A 30 -6.51 -5.84 1.42
N THR A 31 -7.81 -6.09 1.60
CA THR A 31 -8.76 -5.11 2.14
C THR A 31 -9.10 -5.47 3.57
N ILE A 32 -9.05 -4.50 4.48
CA ILE A 32 -9.41 -4.64 5.89
C ILE A 32 -10.21 -3.43 6.37
N ASP A 33 -11.06 -3.66 7.37
CA ASP A 33 -11.55 -2.59 8.22
C ASP A 33 -10.59 -2.40 9.38
N PHE A 34 -10.17 -1.16 9.60
CA PHE A 34 -9.21 -0.80 10.62
C PHE A 34 -9.86 0.17 11.63
N TYR A 35 -10.17 -0.34 12.81
CA TYR A 35 -10.90 0.37 13.85
C TYR A 35 -9.96 1.01 14.88
N GLU A 36 -10.44 2.06 15.53
CA GLU A 36 -9.78 2.67 16.68
C GLU A 36 -9.56 1.64 17.80
N GLY A 37 -8.38 1.69 18.43
CA GLY A 37 -7.94 0.71 19.42
C GLY A 37 -7.35 -0.58 18.85
N GLN A 38 -7.36 -0.77 17.52
CA GLN A 38 -6.62 -1.85 16.88
C GLN A 38 -5.20 -1.40 16.52
N PHE A 39 -4.27 -2.36 16.56
CA PHE A 39 -2.93 -2.20 16.06
C PHE A 39 -2.85 -2.84 14.68
N LEU A 40 -2.51 -2.06 13.66
CA LEU A 40 -2.15 -2.62 12.37
C LEU A 40 -0.65 -2.87 12.35
N TYR A 41 -0.29 -4.15 12.43
CA TYR A 41 1.04 -4.64 12.14
C TYR A 41 1.11 -4.95 10.65
N PHE A 42 2.09 -4.36 9.99
CA PHE A 42 2.31 -4.65 8.59
C PHE A 42 3.14 -5.94 8.49
N ASN A 43 2.54 -7.00 7.95
CA ASN A 43 3.18 -8.31 7.69
C ASN A 43 4.34 -8.27 6.66
N SER A 44 4.83 -7.09 6.28
CA SER A 44 6.14 -7.00 5.66
C SER A 44 7.19 -7.40 6.69
N TYR A 45 8.35 -7.86 6.23
CA TYR A 45 9.53 -8.30 6.98
C TYR A 45 10.11 -7.30 8.02
N PHE A 46 9.32 -6.41 8.60
CA PHE A 46 9.58 -5.84 9.92
C PHE A 46 9.45 -7.00 10.91
N GLU A 47 10.51 -7.82 11.00
CA GLU A 47 10.62 -8.81 12.06
C GLU A 47 10.27 -8.13 13.38
N TYR A 48 9.30 -8.71 14.08
CA TYR A 48 9.19 -8.51 15.51
C TYR A 48 10.54 -8.92 16.10
N ASP A 49 11.37 -7.95 16.46
CA ASP A 49 12.59 -8.18 17.22
C ASP A 49 12.20 -8.20 18.71
N PRO A 50 12.18 -9.37 19.38
CA PRO A 50 11.86 -9.44 20.80
C PRO A 50 12.92 -8.79 21.71
N TYR A 51 14.07 -8.40 21.17
CA TYR A 51 15.21 -7.84 21.90
C TYR A 51 15.48 -6.36 21.61
N VAL A 52 14.77 -5.78 20.63
CA VAL A 52 14.83 -4.36 20.30
C VAL A 52 13.42 -3.80 20.37
N ASP A 53 13.21 -2.88 21.30
CA ASP A 53 11.91 -2.30 21.71
C ASP A 53 11.31 -1.35 20.66
N HIS A 54 11.34 -1.74 19.39
CA HIS A 54 10.82 -0.99 18.26
C HIS A 54 9.52 -1.65 17.79
N VAL A 55 8.45 -1.46 18.57
CA VAL A 55 7.12 -1.89 18.14
C VAL A 55 6.68 -0.95 16.99
N HIS A 56 6.72 -1.46 15.76
CA HIS A 56 6.32 -0.73 14.55
C HIS A 56 4.84 -0.99 14.25
N TYR A 57 4.01 0.03 14.43
CA TYR A 57 2.59 -0.11 14.19
C TYR A 57 1.92 1.21 13.82
N MET A 58 0.74 1.07 13.23
CA MET A 58 -0.22 2.14 13.03
C MET A 58 -1.45 1.88 13.90
N ILE A 59 -2.11 2.94 14.35
CA ILE A 59 -3.44 2.95 14.98
C ILE A 59 -4.34 3.98 14.29
N VAL A 60 -5.64 3.83 14.44
CA VAL A 60 -6.60 4.93 14.23
C VAL A 60 -6.88 5.58 15.58
N GLN A 61 -6.86 6.91 15.61
CA GLN A 61 -7.35 7.68 16.75
C GLN A 61 -8.16 8.88 16.23
N GLY A 62 -9.47 8.85 16.49
CA GLY A 62 -10.42 9.79 15.88
C GLY A 62 -10.30 9.85 14.35
N SER A 63 -10.07 11.05 13.81
CA SER A 63 -9.96 11.28 12.36
C SER A 63 -8.55 11.10 11.78
N ASN A 64 -7.63 10.47 12.51
CA ASN A 64 -6.21 10.40 12.13
C ASN A 64 -5.66 8.97 12.18
N PHE A 65 -4.71 8.69 11.29
CA PHE A 65 -3.75 7.62 11.45
C PHE A 65 -2.59 8.13 12.31
N LEU A 66 -2.19 7.33 13.29
CA LEU A 66 -1.02 7.57 14.12
C LEU A 66 -0.06 6.40 13.97
N THR A 67 1.23 6.69 13.85
CA THR A 67 2.27 5.68 13.70
C THR A 67 3.32 5.77 14.79
N TYR A 68 3.88 4.62 15.14
CA TYR A 68 4.92 4.47 16.16
C TYR A 68 6.09 3.69 15.56
N GLY A 69 7.30 4.25 15.62
CA GLY A 69 8.51 3.71 15.01
C GLY A 69 8.51 3.67 13.47
N VAL A 70 7.44 4.15 12.82
CA VAL A 70 7.35 4.30 11.37
C VAL A 70 6.81 5.70 11.03
N ASP A 71 7.16 6.17 9.84
CA ASP A 71 6.63 7.39 9.24
C ASP A 71 5.55 7.04 8.22
N ILE A 72 4.55 7.91 8.11
CA ILE A 72 3.52 7.87 7.08
C ILE A 72 3.54 9.14 6.23
N VAL A 73 3.23 9.02 4.95
CA VAL A 73 3.05 10.14 4.01
C VAL A 73 1.78 9.96 3.19
N ASN A 74 1.04 11.05 2.97
CA ASN A 74 -0.10 11.08 2.05
C ASN A 74 0.40 11.38 0.63
N VAL A 75 0.13 10.49 -0.32
CA VAL A 75 0.54 10.64 -1.74
C VAL A 75 -0.58 11.11 -2.65
N GLY A 76 -1.70 11.53 -2.06
CA GLY A 76 -2.84 12.12 -2.74
C GLY A 76 -3.82 11.09 -3.31
N PRO A 77 -4.76 11.54 -4.16
CA PRO A 77 -5.82 10.71 -4.73
C PRO A 77 -5.30 9.82 -5.85
N LYS A 78 -4.51 8.81 -5.47
CA LYS A 78 -3.92 7.81 -6.36
C LYS A 78 -4.43 6.44 -5.99
N THR A 79 -4.61 5.55 -6.96
CA THR A 79 -4.80 4.12 -6.69
C THR A 79 -3.49 3.51 -6.18
N LEU A 80 -3.55 2.33 -5.56
CA LEU A 80 -2.32 1.65 -5.13
C LEU A 80 -1.33 1.50 -6.29
N ARG A 81 -1.79 1.09 -7.47
CA ARG A 81 -0.93 0.90 -8.66
C ARG A 81 -0.30 2.20 -9.16
N GLN A 82 -0.98 3.33 -9.03
CA GLN A 82 -0.46 4.64 -9.42
C GLN A 82 0.61 5.19 -8.45
N VAL A 83 0.72 4.63 -7.24
CA VAL A 83 1.81 4.94 -6.32
C VAL A 83 3.05 4.16 -6.76
N ASN A 84 3.89 4.79 -7.59
CA ASN A 84 5.05 4.17 -8.24
C ASN A 84 6.38 4.90 -7.94
N SER A 85 6.38 5.77 -6.94
CA SER A 85 7.55 6.52 -6.49
C SER A 85 7.40 6.89 -5.02
N LEU A 86 8.53 7.06 -4.33
CA LEU A 86 8.56 7.53 -2.95
C LEU A 86 8.68 9.05 -2.91
N PRO A 87 7.88 9.74 -2.09
CA PRO A 87 8.04 11.17 -1.89
C PRO A 87 9.30 11.46 -1.05
N THR A 88 9.97 12.56 -1.38
CA THR A 88 11.17 13.01 -0.65
C THR A 88 10.81 13.73 0.67
N TYR A 89 9.60 14.29 0.77
CA TYR A 89 9.13 15.10 1.90
C TYR A 89 7.67 14.77 2.25
N GLY A 90 7.18 15.31 3.37
CA GLY A 90 5.78 15.15 3.81
C GLY A 90 5.54 13.94 4.71
N TRP A 91 6.61 13.27 5.15
CA TRP A 91 6.55 12.20 6.14
C TRP A 91 6.21 12.76 7.53
N SER A 92 5.36 12.06 8.27
CA SER A 92 4.83 12.44 9.58
C SER A 92 4.51 11.19 10.37
N SER A 93 4.38 11.30 11.69
CA SER A 93 3.83 10.23 12.54
C SER A 93 2.31 10.31 12.71
N ILE A 94 1.69 11.41 12.26
CA ILE A 94 0.25 11.66 12.38
C ILE A 94 -0.26 12.28 11.09
N LEU A 95 -1.29 11.68 10.49
CA LEU A 95 -1.95 12.20 9.29
C LEU A 95 -3.46 11.99 9.33
N PRO A 96 -4.24 12.90 8.73
CA PRO A 96 -5.69 12.73 8.65
C PRO A 96 -6.07 11.56 7.76
N ILE A 97 -7.18 10.90 8.11
CA ILE A 97 -7.83 9.89 7.28
C ILE A 97 -8.62 10.61 6.19
N VAL A 98 -8.21 10.43 4.93
CA VAL A 98 -8.86 11.06 3.77
C VAL A 98 -9.30 9.98 2.79
N PRO A 99 -10.62 9.68 2.69
CA PRO A 99 -11.15 8.77 1.69
C PRO A 99 -10.71 9.14 0.28
N GLY A 100 -10.36 8.13 -0.52
CA GLY A 100 -9.85 8.29 -1.88
C GLY A 100 -8.36 8.62 -1.96
N ASN A 101 -7.68 8.92 -0.85
CA ASN A 101 -6.24 9.11 -0.85
C ASN A 101 -5.48 7.81 -0.58
N SER A 102 -4.27 7.75 -1.14
CA SER A 102 -3.27 6.74 -0.80
C SER A 102 -2.18 7.31 0.08
N TYR A 103 -1.54 6.40 0.81
CA TYR A 103 -0.51 6.68 1.78
C TYR A 103 0.63 5.65 1.62
N ILE A 104 1.82 6.05 2.03
CA ILE A 104 2.97 5.15 2.14
C ILE A 104 3.45 5.17 3.60
N VAL A 105 3.79 4.01 4.13
CA VAL A 105 4.45 3.85 5.43
C VAL A 105 5.88 3.36 5.20
N ARG A 106 6.83 3.92 5.95
CA ARG A 106 8.23 3.49 5.98
C ARG A 106 8.74 3.38 7.41
N ASP A 107 9.65 2.46 7.62
CA ASP A 107 10.51 2.45 8.80
C ASP A 107 11.79 3.24 8.48
N TRP A 108 12.32 4.00 9.44
CA TRP A 108 13.59 4.72 9.28
C TRP A 108 14.79 3.79 9.25
N ASN A 109 14.65 2.61 9.86
CA ASN A 109 15.73 1.66 10.08
C ASN A 109 15.69 0.50 9.09
N SER A 110 14.69 0.41 8.21
CA SER A 110 14.59 -0.69 7.24
C SER A 110 15.19 -0.32 5.88
N ASP A 111 15.87 -1.30 5.29
CA ASP A 111 16.47 -1.24 3.96
C ASP A 111 15.40 -1.26 2.85
N GLY A 112 14.59 -0.21 2.77
CA GLY A 112 13.70 0.02 1.62
C GLY A 112 12.44 -0.85 1.58
N VAL A 113 11.94 -1.30 2.73
CA VAL A 113 10.64 -1.99 2.81
C VAL A 113 9.56 -0.96 3.12
N TYR A 114 8.60 -0.82 2.21
CA TYR A 114 7.48 0.11 2.35
C TYR A 114 6.15 -0.63 2.39
N ILE A 115 5.13 0.03 2.91
CA ILE A 115 3.73 -0.34 2.67
C ILE A 115 3.07 0.79 1.90
N ARG A 116 2.22 0.46 0.95
CA ARG A 116 1.26 1.42 0.41
C ARG A 116 -0.16 1.00 0.75
N PHE A 117 -1.00 1.96 1.11
CA PHE A 117 -2.41 1.71 1.35
C PHE A 117 -3.28 2.84 0.81
N HIS A 118 -4.55 2.53 0.56
CA HIS A 118 -5.55 3.44 0.02
C HIS A 118 -6.79 3.39 0.91
N VAL A 119 -7.28 4.56 1.29
CA VAL A 119 -8.47 4.70 2.12
C VAL A 119 -9.70 4.61 1.23
N ILE A 120 -10.49 3.56 1.41
CA ILE A 120 -11.73 3.36 0.67
C ILE A 120 -12.83 4.23 1.29
N ASN A 121 -13.08 4.07 2.59
CA ASN A 121 -14.12 4.79 3.32
C ASN A 121 -13.69 5.06 4.76
N ILE A 122 -14.29 6.08 5.39
CA ILE A 122 -14.28 6.23 6.85
C ILE A 122 -15.31 5.30 7.47
N ILE A 123 -15.02 4.82 8.68
CA ILE A 123 -15.97 4.08 9.52
C ILE A 123 -16.40 5.02 10.64
N GLN A 124 -17.70 5.23 10.78
CA GLN A 124 -18.28 6.11 11.78
C GLN A 124 -18.93 5.33 12.91
N ASN A 125 -18.96 5.93 14.11
CA ASN A 125 -19.68 5.39 15.25
C ASN A 125 -21.18 5.36 14.93
N PRO A 126 -21.85 4.18 14.96
CA PRO A 126 -23.28 4.09 14.69
C PRO A 126 -24.12 4.89 15.70
N ASP A 127 -23.63 5.06 16.93
CA ASP A 127 -24.34 5.76 18.00
C ASP A 127 -24.02 7.27 18.06
N ASN A 128 -23.01 7.73 17.31
CA ASN A 128 -22.60 9.14 17.28
C ASN A 128 -22.19 9.57 15.86
N PRO A 129 -23.17 9.92 15.00
CA PRO A 129 -22.92 10.34 13.62
C PRO A 129 -21.92 11.50 13.56
N GLY A 130 -20.86 11.33 12.76
CA GLY A 130 -19.77 12.30 12.63
C GLY A 130 -18.51 11.93 13.43
N GLN A 131 -18.61 11.04 14.42
CA GLN A 131 -17.43 10.48 15.08
C GLN A 131 -16.81 9.39 14.20
N ILE A 132 -15.60 9.64 13.70
CA ILE A 132 -14.80 8.64 12.97
C ILE A 132 -14.16 7.70 14.00
N ILE A 133 -14.34 6.40 13.80
CA ILE A 133 -13.80 5.32 14.66
C ILE A 133 -12.97 4.30 13.87
N GLY A 134 -12.64 4.61 12.61
CA GLY A 134 -11.90 3.69 11.76
C GLY A 134 -11.89 4.09 10.29
N ALA A 135 -11.29 3.23 9.49
CA ALA A 135 -11.31 3.30 8.03
C ALA A 135 -11.29 1.91 7.41
N THR A 136 -12.02 1.75 6.31
CA THR A 136 -11.78 0.61 5.40
C THR A 136 -10.63 0.97 4.50
N ILE A 137 -9.57 0.17 4.51
CA ILE A 137 -8.39 0.38 3.68
C ILE A 137 -8.10 -0.84 2.84
N LYS A 138 -7.49 -0.61 1.67
CA LYS A 138 -6.77 -1.66 0.94
C LYS A 138 -5.29 -1.37 0.98
N TYR A 139 -4.46 -2.39 1.18
CA TYR A 139 -3.01 -2.22 1.31
C TYR A 139 -2.24 -3.31 0.60
N GLN A 140 -0.98 -3.01 0.28
CA GLN A 140 -0.01 -3.96 -0.24
C GLN A 140 1.30 -3.83 0.54
N ALA A 141 1.77 -4.96 1.08
CA ALA A 141 3.01 -5.09 1.82
C ALA A 141 3.70 -6.42 1.46
N PRO A 142 5.01 -6.43 1.13
CA PRO A 142 5.85 -5.25 0.92
C PRO A 142 5.46 -4.50 -0.37
N PHE A 143 5.77 -3.22 -0.41
CA PHE A 143 5.75 -2.37 -1.58
C PHE A 143 7.19 -2.04 -1.96
N ASN A 144 7.66 -2.68 -3.02
CA ASN A 144 8.97 -2.43 -3.62
C ASN A 144 8.76 -1.62 -4.90
N LEU A 145 9.58 -0.59 -5.11
CA LEU A 145 9.63 0.19 -6.35
C LEU A 145 10.45 -0.50 -7.44
#